data_AF-A0A8B8AQJ6-F1
#
_entry.id   AF-A0A8B8AQJ6-F1
#
_cell.length_a   1.000
_cell.length_b   1.000
_cell.length_c   1.000
_cell.angle_alpha   90.00
_cell.angle_beta   90.00
_cell.angle_gamma   90.00
#
_symmetry.space_group_name_H-M   'P 1'
#
loop_
_entity.id
_entity.type
_entity.pdbx_description
1 polymer ?
#
loop_
_entity_poly.entity_id
_entity_poly.type
_entity_poly.pdbx_seq_one_letter_code
_entity_poly.pdbx_strand_id
1 'polypeptide(L)'
;MIVPCVFYLLVVLVSITDSVQALNFVDKCPSNLTEKEKASKRLGCGSDKYGNNQYICVPNVNMTNLVEFCFNGLMGTQEKGFCLRASGERLVPESCESFSTGCPEDHYPKTEIYKYPACQTINPLDIINGSKNSKEHFILVAGIIFAAIFV
;
A
#
# COMPACT_ATOMS: atom_id res chain seq x y z
N MET A 1 -31.56 43.02 -6.41
CA MET A 1 -31.95 41.60 -6.68
C MET A 1 -30.93 40.88 -7.58
N ILE A 2 -29.61 40.98 -7.31
CA ILE A 2 -28.53 40.41 -8.16
C ILE A 2 -27.70 39.35 -7.38
N VAL A 3 -28.01 39.16 -6.10
CA VAL A 3 -27.20 38.35 -5.16
C VAL A 3 -27.40 36.82 -5.26
N PRO A 4 -28.53 36.23 -5.70
CA PRO A 4 -28.67 34.77 -5.69
C PRO A 4 -27.93 34.05 -6.82
N CYS A 5 -27.66 34.70 -7.95
CA CYS A 5 -26.93 34.07 -9.08
C CYS A 5 -25.42 33.93 -8.81
N VAL A 6 -24.80 34.94 -8.20
CA VAL A 6 -23.35 34.93 -7.93
C VAL A 6 -23.01 33.90 -6.85
N PHE A 7 -23.88 33.74 -5.85
CA PHE A 7 -23.74 32.72 -4.81
C PHE A 7 -23.87 31.30 -5.38
N TYR A 8 -24.80 31.09 -6.31
CA TYR A 8 -24.95 29.81 -7.01
C TYR A 8 -23.73 29.45 -7.85
N LEU A 9 -23.12 30.44 -8.52
CA LEU A 9 -21.90 30.23 -9.32
C LEU A 9 -20.70 29.86 -8.44
N LEU A 10 -20.53 30.51 -7.27
CA LEU A 10 -19.48 30.16 -6.30
C LEU A 10 -19.67 28.76 -5.71
N VAL A 11 -20.91 28.35 -5.41
CA VAL A 11 -21.20 27.00 -4.90
C VAL A 11 -20.88 25.93 -5.95
N VAL A 12 -21.23 26.17 -7.23
CA VAL A 12 -20.89 25.25 -8.34
C VAL A 12 -19.37 25.14 -8.55
N LEU A 13 -18.62 26.24 -8.39
CA LEU A 13 -17.16 26.24 -8.49
C LEU A 13 -16.49 25.48 -7.32
N VAL A 14 -17.07 25.46 -6.13
CA VAL A 14 -16.56 24.66 -5.00
C VAL A 14 -16.86 23.17 -5.21
N SER A 15 -18.03 22.79 -5.73
CA SER A 15 -18.39 21.38 -5.99
C SER A 15 -17.53 20.68 -7.06
N ILE A 16 -16.94 21.42 -8.00
CA ILE A 16 -16.06 20.85 -9.03
C ILE A 16 -14.61 20.66 -8.56
N THR A 17 -14.24 21.15 -7.36
CA THR A 17 -12.90 20.94 -6.79
C THR A 17 -12.78 19.69 -5.90
N ASP A 18 -13.89 19.01 -5.59
CA ASP A 18 -13.93 17.86 -4.67
C ASP A 18 -13.46 16.52 -5.30
N SER A 19 -13.24 16.47 -6.61
CA SER A 19 -13.02 15.21 -7.36
C SER A 19 -11.58 14.96 -7.84
N VAL A 20 -10.62 15.81 -7.49
CA VAL A 20 -9.20 15.45 -7.68
C VAL A 20 -8.76 14.60 -6.49
N GLN A 21 -8.95 13.28 -6.58
CA GLN A 21 -8.35 12.33 -5.66
C GLN A 21 -6.83 12.37 -5.85
N ALA A 22 -6.16 13.21 -5.07
CA ALA A 22 -4.73 13.42 -5.22
C ALA A 22 -3.97 12.12 -4.94
N LEU A 23 -3.29 11.60 -5.97
CA LEU A 23 -2.24 10.62 -5.81
C LEU A 23 -1.05 11.29 -5.12
N ASN A 24 -0.75 10.89 -3.87
CA ASN A 24 0.32 11.47 -3.09
C ASN A 24 1.49 10.50 -2.98
N PHE A 25 2.72 10.98 -3.17
CA PHE A 25 3.92 10.18 -2.96
C PHE A 25 4.27 10.14 -1.48
N VAL A 26 4.69 8.97 -1.00
CA VAL A 26 5.13 8.77 0.40
C VAL A 26 6.41 7.95 0.44
N ASP A 27 7.18 8.14 1.51
CA ASP A 27 8.41 7.36 1.74
C ASP A 27 8.11 5.97 2.29
N LYS A 28 7.00 5.83 3.04
CA LYS A 28 6.62 4.57 3.70
C LYS A 28 5.10 4.43 3.78
N CYS A 29 4.62 3.21 3.50
CA CYS A 29 3.23 2.86 3.74
C CYS A 29 2.97 2.47 5.21
N PRO A 30 1.74 2.71 5.72
CA PRO A 30 1.33 2.27 7.04
C PRO A 30 1.58 0.78 7.28
N SER A 31 2.17 0.43 8.41
CA SER A 31 2.48 -0.96 8.78
C SER A 31 1.48 -1.56 9.79
N ASN A 32 0.52 -0.76 10.25
CA ASN A 32 -0.51 -1.17 11.20
C ASN A 32 -1.81 -0.37 11.00
N LEU A 33 -2.89 -0.83 11.64
CA LEU A 33 -4.22 -0.20 11.53
C LEU A 33 -4.22 1.26 11.99
N THR A 34 -3.54 1.58 13.09
CA THR A 34 -3.51 2.93 13.65
C THR A 34 -2.84 3.93 12.70
N GLU A 35 -1.71 3.56 12.10
CA GLU A 35 -1.04 4.38 11.08
C GLU A 35 -1.92 4.56 9.84
N LYS A 36 -2.60 3.49 9.42
CA LYS A 36 -3.52 3.52 8.27
C LYS A 36 -4.67 4.50 8.53
N GLU A 37 -5.31 4.41 9.68
CA GLU A 37 -6.41 5.31 10.06
C GLU A 37 -5.96 6.76 10.16
N LYS A 38 -4.76 7.00 10.72
CA LYS A 38 -4.16 8.35 10.77
C LYS A 38 -3.89 8.90 9.36
N ALA A 39 -3.34 8.09 8.47
CA ALA A 39 -3.07 8.49 7.09
C ALA A 39 -4.37 8.74 6.31
N SER A 40 -5.36 7.86 6.46
CA SER A 40 -6.70 8.03 5.90
C SER A 40 -7.35 9.34 6.36
N LYS A 41 -7.28 9.65 7.66
CA LYS A 41 -7.86 10.87 8.21
C LYS A 41 -7.13 12.12 7.70
N ARG A 42 -5.80 12.05 7.55
CA ARG A 42 -4.99 13.15 6.98
C ARG A 42 -5.38 13.45 5.52
N LEU A 43 -5.66 12.42 4.72
CA LEU A 43 -6.12 12.57 3.34
C LEU A 43 -7.63 12.85 3.20
N GLY A 44 -8.40 12.71 4.27
CA GLY A 44 -9.86 12.85 4.22
C GLY A 44 -10.57 11.72 3.48
N CYS A 45 -9.97 10.52 3.42
CA CYS A 45 -10.63 9.40 2.76
C CYS A 45 -11.91 8.97 3.50
N GLY A 46 -12.96 8.72 2.73
CA GLY A 46 -14.22 8.18 3.23
C GLY A 46 -14.22 6.66 3.38
N SER A 47 -15.42 6.13 3.52
CA SER A 47 -15.69 4.70 3.52
C SER A 47 -16.51 4.31 2.30
N ASP A 48 -16.32 3.10 1.80
CA ASP A 48 -17.16 2.55 0.74
C ASP A 48 -18.58 2.26 1.26
N LYS A 49 -19.46 1.79 0.36
CA LYS A 49 -20.87 1.49 0.70
C LYS A 49 -21.07 0.44 1.80
N TYR A 50 -20.01 -0.30 2.18
CA TYR A 50 -20.03 -1.32 3.22
C TYR A 50 -19.29 -0.87 4.49
N GLY A 51 -18.86 0.39 4.57
CA GLY A 51 -18.14 0.93 5.72
C GLY A 51 -16.64 0.64 5.70
N ASN A 52 -16.09 0.13 4.59
CA ASN A 52 -14.66 -0.13 4.48
C ASN A 52 -13.90 1.16 4.18
N ASN A 53 -12.86 1.44 4.95
CA ASN A 53 -11.99 2.58 4.72
C ASN A 53 -11.33 2.50 3.33
N GLN A 54 -11.51 3.54 2.51
CA GLN A 54 -11.04 3.60 1.12
C GLN A 54 -9.58 4.02 0.95
N TYR A 55 -8.84 4.23 2.03
CA TYR A 55 -7.42 4.53 1.97
C TYR A 55 -6.62 3.35 1.43
N ILE A 56 -5.78 3.64 0.44
CA ILE A 56 -4.81 2.71 -0.13
C ILE A 56 -3.42 3.34 -0.06
N CYS A 57 -2.43 2.51 0.26
CA CYS A 57 -1.02 2.83 0.04
C CYS A 57 -0.33 1.63 -0.59
N VAL A 58 0.17 1.82 -1.81
CA VAL A 58 0.84 0.79 -2.59
C VAL A 58 1.94 1.39 -3.46
N PRO A 59 2.94 0.60 -3.88
CA PRO A 59 3.88 0.99 -4.92
C PRO A 59 3.20 1.23 -6.27
N ASN A 60 3.76 2.13 -7.05
CA ASN A 60 3.34 2.33 -8.44
C ASN A 60 3.71 1.12 -9.32
N VAL A 61 3.12 1.03 -10.51
CA VAL A 61 3.40 -0.04 -11.49
C VAL A 61 4.88 -0.12 -11.91
N ASN A 62 5.60 1.01 -11.87
CA ASN A 62 7.04 1.03 -12.18
C ASN A 62 7.91 0.64 -10.98
N MET A 63 7.29 0.41 -9.81
CA MET A 63 7.96 0.17 -8.53
C MET A 63 9.12 1.13 -8.27
N THR A 64 8.91 2.41 -8.50
CA THR A 64 9.89 3.46 -8.22
C THR A 64 9.53 4.24 -6.96
N ASN A 65 8.23 4.41 -6.69
CA ASN A 65 7.71 5.22 -5.59
C ASN A 65 6.50 4.54 -4.95
N LEU A 66 6.29 4.80 -3.66
CA LEU A 66 5.02 4.50 -3.00
C LEU A 66 4.05 5.65 -3.18
N VAL A 67 2.79 5.29 -3.38
CA VAL A 67 1.71 6.25 -3.52
C VAL A 67 0.58 5.90 -2.59
N GLU A 68 0.00 6.93 -1.97
CA GLU A 68 -1.21 6.84 -1.19
C GLU A 68 -2.32 7.69 -1.83
N PHE A 69 -3.54 7.18 -1.78
CA PHE A 69 -4.73 7.86 -2.31
C PHE A 69 -6.01 7.25 -1.75
N CYS A 70 -7.13 7.95 -1.95
CA CYS A 70 -8.45 7.44 -1.61
C CYS A 70 -9.04 6.70 -2.83
N PHE A 71 -9.24 5.40 -2.70
CA PHE A 71 -9.78 4.57 -3.76
C PHE A 71 -11.27 4.86 -4.00
N ASN A 72 -11.60 5.35 -5.19
CA ASN A 72 -12.97 5.68 -5.57
C ASN A 72 -13.70 4.45 -6.09
N GLY A 73 -14.12 3.58 -5.18
CA GLY A 73 -14.84 2.36 -5.53
C GLY A 73 -15.06 1.44 -4.35
N LEU A 74 -15.45 0.20 -4.68
CA LEU A 74 -15.59 -0.88 -3.71
C LEU A 74 -14.21 -1.48 -3.43
N MET A 75 -13.76 -1.45 -2.17
CA MET A 75 -12.47 -2.01 -1.80
C MET A 75 -12.42 -3.50 -2.14
N GLY A 76 -13.47 -4.25 -1.78
CA GLY A 76 -13.58 -5.66 -2.12
C GLY A 76 -12.42 -6.51 -1.59
N THR A 77 -12.25 -7.69 -2.19
CA THR A 77 -11.19 -8.65 -1.85
C THR A 77 -10.17 -8.77 -2.98
N GLN A 78 -8.95 -9.09 -2.60
CA GLN A 78 -7.85 -9.43 -3.50
C GLN A 78 -7.61 -10.94 -3.45
N GLU A 79 -7.31 -11.51 -4.62
CA GLU A 79 -6.97 -12.92 -4.76
C GLU A 79 -5.62 -13.24 -4.12
N LYS A 80 -5.50 -14.46 -3.58
CA LYS A 80 -4.23 -14.99 -3.06
C LYS A 80 -3.14 -15.01 -4.13
N GLY A 81 -1.87 -14.91 -3.74
CA GLY A 81 -0.77 -14.92 -4.69
C GLY A 81 -0.57 -13.60 -5.45
N PHE A 82 -1.39 -12.57 -5.17
CA PHE A 82 -1.32 -11.27 -5.84
C PHE A 82 -1.16 -10.10 -4.85
N CYS A 83 -0.23 -9.21 -5.16
CA CYS A 83 -0.11 -7.88 -4.57
C CYS A 83 -0.84 -6.85 -5.44
N LEU A 84 -1.01 -5.63 -4.91
CA LEU A 84 -1.63 -4.52 -5.62
C LEU A 84 -0.58 -3.46 -5.99
N ARG A 85 -0.67 -2.93 -7.21
CA ARG A 85 0.11 -1.80 -7.71
C ARG A 85 -0.81 -0.65 -8.14
N ALA A 86 -0.32 0.58 -8.02
CA ALA A 86 -1.04 1.76 -8.48
C ALA A 86 -0.61 2.17 -9.90
N SER A 87 -1.59 2.28 -10.80
CA SER A 87 -1.46 2.92 -12.10
C SER A 87 -2.34 4.17 -12.11
N GLY A 88 -1.77 5.29 -11.63
CA GLY A 88 -2.58 6.44 -11.22
C GLY A 88 -3.47 6.06 -10.03
N GLU A 89 -4.76 6.36 -10.13
CA GLU A 89 -5.77 6.02 -9.12
C GLU A 89 -6.36 4.61 -9.28
N ARG A 90 -5.83 3.80 -10.22
CA ARG A 90 -6.30 2.43 -10.46
C ARG A 90 -5.39 1.42 -9.81
N LEU A 91 -6.00 0.34 -9.30
CA LEU A 91 -5.30 -0.79 -8.72
C LEU A 91 -5.16 -1.91 -9.75
N VAL A 92 -3.93 -2.34 -9.97
CA VAL A 92 -3.56 -3.44 -10.86
C VAL A 92 -3.01 -4.57 -10.00
N PRO A 93 -3.57 -5.79 -10.09
CA PRO A 93 -3.01 -6.95 -9.41
C PRO A 93 -1.72 -7.39 -10.10
N GLU A 94 -0.72 -7.77 -9.32
CA GLU A 94 0.55 -8.32 -9.79
C GLU A 94 0.91 -9.57 -8.98
N SER A 95 1.35 -10.63 -9.66
CA SER A 95 1.71 -11.88 -9.01
C SER A 95 2.94 -11.70 -8.11
N CYS A 96 2.84 -12.17 -6.86
CA CYS A 96 3.93 -12.22 -5.90
C CYS A 96 4.44 -13.63 -5.61
N GLU A 97 4.09 -14.62 -6.44
CA GLU A 97 4.53 -16.02 -6.27
C GLU A 97 6.04 -16.19 -6.35
N SER A 98 6.73 -15.25 -6.97
CA SER A 98 8.19 -15.20 -7.01
C SER A 98 8.83 -14.77 -5.69
N PHE A 99 8.06 -14.24 -4.74
CA PHE A 99 8.58 -13.78 -3.46
C PHE A 99 8.83 -14.98 -2.55
N SER A 100 9.98 -15.01 -1.88
CA SER A 100 10.30 -16.13 -0.99
C SER A 100 9.40 -16.20 0.24
N THR A 101 8.89 -15.05 0.71
CA THR A 101 8.02 -14.92 1.88
C THR A 101 7.17 -13.64 1.77
N GLY A 102 6.03 -13.61 2.48
CA GLY A 102 5.18 -12.41 2.61
C GLY A 102 4.17 -12.19 1.49
N CYS A 103 4.11 -13.07 0.49
CA CYS A 103 3.01 -13.10 -0.47
C CYS A 103 1.75 -13.67 0.22
N PRO A 104 0.55 -13.09 0.01
CA PRO A 104 -0.68 -13.56 0.64
C PRO A 104 -1.04 -14.99 0.20
N GLU A 105 -1.18 -15.91 1.15
CA GLU A 105 -1.58 -17.31 0.90
C GLU A 105 -3.10 -17.45 0.71
N ASP A 106 -3.87 -16.57 1.34
CA ASP A 106 -5.32 -16.53 1.30
C ASP A 106 -5.85 -15.25 0.65
N HIS A 107 -7.13 -15.26 0.29
CA HIS A 107 -7.82 -14.05 -0.16
C HIS A 107 -7.91 -13.06 1.00
N TYR A 108 -7.65 -11.79 0.73
CA TYR A 108 -7.63 -10.76 1.76
C TYR A 108 -8.40 -9.51 1.32
N PRO A 109 -9.04 -8.78 2.24
CA PRO A 109 -9.63 -7.50 1.92
C PRO A 109 -8.55 -6.48 1.52
N LYS A 110 -8.78 -5.68 0.48
CA LYS A 110 -7.78 -4.65 0.07
C LYS A 110 -7.50 -3.63 1.17
N THR A 111 -8.45 -3.45 2.09
CA THR A 111 -8.30 -2.61 3.29
C THR A 111 -7.21 -3.09 4.24
N GLU A 112 -6.81 -4.35 4.14
CA GLU A 112 -5.84 -4.99 5.02
C GLU A 112 -4.46 -5.14 4.41
N ILE A 113 -4.18 -4.44 3.30
CA ILE A 113 -2.87 -4.50 2.63
C ILE A 113 -1.68 -4.14 3.54
N TYR A 114 -1.90 -3.34 4.58
CA TYR A 114 -0.90 -3.01 5.60
C TYR A 114 -0.38 -4.22 6.37
N LYS A 115 -1.11 -5.36 6.36
CA LYS A 115 -0.65 -6.63 6.95
C LYS A 115 0.41 -7.33 6.10
N TYR A 116 0.58 -6.91 4.84
CA TYR A 116 1.48 -7.51 3.87
C TYR A 116 2.58 -6.51 3.44
N PRO A 117 3.59 -6.26 4.30
CA PRO A 117 4.65 -5.30 4.01
C PRO A 117 5.46 -5.67 2.77
N ALA A 118 5.53 -6.96 2.41
CA ALA A 118 6.18 -7.41 1.19
C ALA A 118 5.54 -6.82 -0.08
N CYS A 119 4.20 -6.69 -0.09
CA CYS A 119 3.47 -6.05 -1.18
C CYS A 119 3.64 -4.52 -1.22
N GLN A 120 4.17 -3.92 -0.15
CA GLN A 120 4.39 -2.48 -0.02
C GLN A 120 5.85 -2.07 -0.24
N THR A 121 6.69 -2.98 -0.74
CA THR A 121 8.11 -2.71 -1.00
C THR A 121 8.32 -2.29 -2.46
N ILE A 122 9.10 -1.22 -2.66
CA ILE A 122 9.43 -0.65 -3.98
C ILE A 122 10.36 -1.60 -4.76
N ASN A 123 11.20 -2.39 -4.09
CA ASN A 123 12.08 -3.34 -4.77
C ASN A 123 11.84 -4.79 -4.27
N PRO A 124 11.15 -5.63 -5.06
CA PRO A 124 10.99 -7.04 -4.74
C PRO A 124 12.32 -7.79 -4.60
N LEU A 125 13.38 -7.33 -5.28
CA LEU A 125 14.73 -7.91 -5.13
C LEU A 125 15.27 -7.72 -3.72
N ASP A 126 14.85 -6.69 -2.98
CA ASP A 126 15.28 -6.53 -1.58
C ASP A 126 14.66 -7.61 -0.68
N ILE A 127 13.50 -8.16 -1.06
CA ILE A 127 12.88 -9.30 -0.37
C ILE A 127 13.59 -10.61 -0.75
N ILE A 128 13.90 -10.79 -2.05
CA ILE A 128 14.63 -11.97 -2.55
C ILE A 128 16.08 -12.00 -2.01
N ASN A 129 16.77 -10.87 -2.02
CA ASN A 129 18.16 -10.74 -1.58
C ASN A 129 18.26 -10.59 -0.06
N GLY A 130 17.30 -9.96 0.62
CA GLY A 130 17.24 -9.89 2.08
C GLY A 130 17.11 -11.28 2.72
N SER A 131 16.40 -12.20 2.08
CA SER A 131 16.34 -13.61 2.49
C SER A 131 17.66 -14.36 2.22
N LYS A 132 18.39 -14.04 1.14
CA LYS A 132 19.74 -14.60 0.90
C LYS A 132 20.78 -14.08 1.91
N ASN A 133 20.76 -12.79 2.21
CA ASN A 133 21.69 -12.14 3.15
C ASN A 133 21.45 -12.61 4.60
N SER A 134 20.19 -12.85 4.99
CA SER A 134 19.84 -13.45 6.29
C SER A 134 20.33 -14.91 6.40
N LYS A 135 20.30 -15.69 5.31
CA LYS A 135 20.83 -17.05 5.26
C LYS A 135 22.36 -17.09 5.27
N GLU A 136 23.05 -16.18 4.61
CA GLU A 136 24.53 -16.11 4.63
C GLU A 136 25.06 -15.70 6.02
N HIS A 137 24.39 -14.76 6.70
CA HIS A 137 24.76 -14.37 8.06
C HIS A 137 24.59 -15.53 9.06
N PHE A 138 23.55 -16.37 8.89
CA PHE A 138 23.33 -17.54 9.74
C PHE A 138 24.39 -18.65 9.51
N ILE A 139 24.83 -18.85 8.25
CA ILE A 139 25.92 -19.80 7.92
C ILE A 139 27.26 -19.33 8.52
N LEU A 140 27.56 -18.03 8.46
CA LEU A 140 28.79 -17.47 9.02
C LEU A 140 28.87 -17.66 10.54
N VAL A 141 27.77 -17.41 11.25
CA VAL A 141 27.70 -17.56 12.71
C VAL A 141 27.77 -19.04 13.13
N ALA A 142 27.12 -19.95 12.40
CA ALA A 142 27.18 -21.38 12.67
C ALA A 142 28.59 -21.96 12.45
N GLY A 143 29.31 -21.49 11.42
CA GLY A 143 30.70 -21.89 11.16
C GLY A 143 31.69 -21.45 12.25
N ILE A 144 31.51 -20.25 12.81
CA ILE A 144 32.33 -19.74 13.91
C ILE A 144 32.07 -20.53 15.21
N ILE A 145 30.83 -20.90 15.49
CA ILE A 145 30.48 -21.72 16.68
C ILE A 145 31.10 -23.13 16.57
N PHE A 146 31.07 -23.75 15.40
CA PHE A 146 31.70 -25.06 15.19
C PHE A 146 33.22 -25.04 15.39
N ALA A 147 33.89 -23.94 15.04
CA ALA A 147 35.32 -23.78 15.27
C ALA A 147 35.68 -23.58 16.75
N ALA A 148 34.81 -22.96 17.54
CA ALA A 148 35.04 -22.70 18.97
C ALA A 148 34.81 -23.92 19.89
N ILE A 149 34.09 -24.95 19.42
CA ILE A 149 33.83 -26.18 20.18
C ILE A 149 34.99 -27.20 20.05
N PHE A 150 35.86 -27.04 19.05
CA PHE A 150 36.98 -27.95 18.77
C PHE A 150 38.36 -27.38 19.17
N VAL A 151 38.41 -26.34 20.02
CA VAL A 151 39.64 -25.81 20.64
C VAL A 151 39.61 -26.03 22.14
#